data_AF-A0A2M9BGT6-F1
#
_entry.id   AF-A0A2M9BGT6-F1
#
_cell.length_a   1.000
_cell.length_b   1.000
_cell.length_c   1.000
_cell.angle_alpha   90.00
_cell.angle_beta   90.00
_cell.angle_gamma   90.00
#
_symmetry.space_group_name_H-M   'P 1'
#
loop_
_entity.id
_entity.type
_entity.pdbx_description
1 polymer ?
#
loop_
_entity_poly.entity_id
_entity_poly.type
_entity_poly.pdbx_seq_one_letter_code
_entity_poly.pdbx_strand_id
1 'polypeptide(L)'
;MPVLRSSRQAGVGDRSAVTDERRGAPARVGLLDLLALACELAALALLAAAGWSLGETVALSLLLAVALVGVAGWVWGRWMAPTSSHRLAPVPRTFAKVAFYLAVAGIGVVVGLWIWAVLLLAVALLVQVSRPEE
;
A
#
# COMPACT_ATOMS: atom_id res chain seq x y z
N MET A 1 -11.23 16.73 65.47
CA MET A 1 -10.56 17.61 64.49
C MET A 1 -9.91 16.71 63.44
N PRO A 2 -10.17 16.92 62.14
CA PRO A 2 -9.99 15.93 61.08
C PRO A 2 -8.63 16.07 60.35
N VAL A 3 -8.46 15.20 59.34
CA VAL A 3 -7.52 15.25 58.21
C VAL A 3 -6.28 14.36 58.34
N LEU A 4 -6.39 13.16 57.75
CA LEU A 4 -5.28 12.56 57.01
C LEU A 4 -5.75 12.29 55.57
N ARG A 5 -5.67 13.34 54.73
CA ARG A 5 -5.52 13.20 53.28
C ARG A 5 -4.02 13.04 53.03
N SER A 6 -3.59 11.94 52.40
CA SER A 6 -2.44 11.90 51.46
C SER A 6 -1.98 10.46 51.24
N SER A 7 -2.56 9.78 50.26
CA SER A 7 -2.00 8.53 49.72
C SER A 7 -2.43 8.26 48.27
N ARG A 8 -2.68 9.33 47.50
CA ARG A 8 -3.15 9.24 46.11
C ARG A 8 -2.32 10.10 45.16
N GLN A 9 -0.99 9.97 45.20
CA GLN A 9 -0.12 10.67 44.24
C GLN A 9 1.12 9.89 43.75
N ALA A 10 1.17 8.56 43.92
CA ALA A 10 2.28 7.76 43.41
C ALA A 10 2.02 7.12 42.02
N GLY A 11 0.81 7.22 41.45
CA GLY A 11 0.41 6.43 40.27
C GLY A 11 0.32 7.17 38.93
N VAL A 12 0.66 8.47 38.87
CA VAL A 12 0.46 9.32 37.68
C VAL A 12 1.75 9.57 36.89
N GLY A 13 2.93 9.49 37.52
CA GLY A 13 4.21 9.72 36.85
C GLY A 13 4.66 8.58 35.92
N ASP A 14 4.32 7.34 36.28
CA ASP A 14 4.84 6.13 35.62
C ASP A 14 4.09 5.76 34.33
N ARG A 15 2.79 6.07 34.27
CA ARG A 15 1.97 5.83 33.05
C ARG A 15 2.37 6.74 31.90
N SER A 16 2.84 7.94 32.20
CA SER A 16 3.22 8.94 31.19
C SER A 16 4.46 8.49 30.41
N ALA A 17 5.44 7.89 31.09
CA ALA A 17 6.64 7.34 30.47
C ALA A 17 6.34 6.11 29.60
N VAL A 18 5.51 5.18 30.08
CA VAL A 18 5.09 3.99 29.32
C VAL A 18 4.27 4.34 28.07
N THR A 19 3.53 5.46 28.09
CA THR A 19 2.80 5.95 26.91
C THR A 19 3.68 6.69 25.89
N ASP A 20 4.83 7.22 26.29
CA ASP A 20 5.71 7.98 25.40
C ASP A 20 6.66 7.06 24.61
N GLU A 21 7.12 5.96 25.21
CA GLU A 21 7.96 4.97 24.51
C GLU A 21 7.24 4.27 23.35
N ARG A 22 5.91 4.12 23.40
CA ARG A 22 5.13 3.54 22.30
C ARG A 22 4.93 4.47 21.10
N ARG A 23 5.28 5.76 21.19
CA ARG A 23 4.90 6.76 20.19
C ARG A 23 5.90 6.98 19.05
N GLY A 24 7.09 6.40 19.07
CA GLY A 24 8.12 6.94 18.17
C GLY A 24 9.32 6.09 17.82
N ALA A 25 9.26 4.76 17.91
CA ALA A 25 10.28 3.99 17.20
C ALA A 25 10.04 4.17 15.69
N PRO A 26 10.96 4.80 14.93
CA PRO A 26 10.79 4.94 13.48
C PRO A 26 10.68 3.55 12.88
N ALA A 27 9.59 3.30 12.15
CA ALA A 27 9.43 2.06 11.40
C ALA A 27 10.64 1.90 10.47
N ARG A 28 11.47 0.89 10.72
CA ARG A 28 12.64 0.62 9.88
C ARG A 28 12.12 0.12 8.53
N VAL A 29 12.25 0.93 7.49
CA VAL A 29 11.88 0.55 6.12
C VAL A 29 12.92 -0.44 5.61
N GLY A 30 12.52 -1.68 5.34
CA GLY A 30 13.40 -2.71 4.81
C GLY A 30 13.62 -2.59 3.30
N LEU A 31 14.63 -3.28 2.76
CA LEU A 31 14.87 -3.35 1.32
C LEU A 31 13.65 -3.91 0.56
N LEU A 32 12.99 -4.93 1.13
CA LEU A 32 11.77 -5.51 0.57
C LEU A 32 10.61 -4.50 0.52
N ASP A 33 10.57 -3.53 1.44
CA ASP A 33 9.55 -2.48 1.43
C ASP A 33 9.77 -1.47 0.32
N LEU A 34 11.03 -1.07 0.12
CA LEU A 34 11.40 -0.24 -1.02
C LEU A 34 11.12 -0.95 -2.34
N LEU A 35 11.42 -2.24 -2.44
CA LEU A 35 11.19 -3.01 -3.66
C LEU A 35 9.70 -3.20 -3.95
N ALA A 36 8.90 -3.45 -2.91
CA ALA A 36 7.45 -3.49 -3.07
C ALA A 36 6.87 -2.14 -3.49
N LEU A 37 7.34 -1.04 -2.90
CA LEU A 37 6.93 0.30 -3.32
C LEU A 37 7.31 0.56 -4.77
N ALA A 38 8.52 0.15 -5.17
CA ALA A 38 8.96 0.24 -6.57
C ALA A 38 8.06 -0.58 -7.50
N CYS A 39 7.62 -1.78 -7.11
CA CYS A 39 6.62 -2.55 -7.86
C CYS A 39 5.28 -1.83 -7.94
N GLU A 40 4.81 -1.20 -6.85
CA GLU A 40 3.56 -0.43 -6.87
C GLU A 40 3.65 0.76 -7.84
N LEU A 41 4.77 1.50 -7.82
CA LEU A 41 5.01 2.60 -8.76
C LEU A 41 5.14 2.11 -10.21
N ALA A 42 5.85 1.01 -10.43
CA ALA A 42 5.99 0.41 -11.74
C ALA A 42 4.64 -0.06 -12.30
N ALA A 43 3.76 -0.61 -11.47
CA ALA A 43 2.41 -0.99 -11.86
C ALA A 43 1.57 0.22 -12.31
N LEU A 44 1.65 1.34 -11.58
CA LEU A 44 0.98 2.58 -11.97
C LEU A 44 1.54 3.15 -13.28
N ALA A 45 2.85 3.09 -13.48
CA ALA A 45 3.47 3.51 -14.73
C ALA A 45 3.02 2.63 -15.91
N LEU A 46 2.90 1.32 -15.69
CA LEU A 46 2.42 0.38 -16.71
C LEU A 46 0.95 0.62 -17.07
N LEU A 47 0.11 0.96 -16.09
CA LEU A 47 -1.28 1.39 -16.32
C LEU A 47 -1.36 2.70 -17.10
N ALA A 48 -0.52 3.68 -16.77
CA ALA A 48 -0.46 4.94 -17.50
C ALA A 48 -0.02 4.71 -18.96
N ALA A 49 1.01 3.88 -19.17
CA ALA A 49 1.48 3.49 -20.50
C ALA A 49 0.39 2.73 -21.28
N ALA A 50 -0.33 1.81 -20.62
CA ALA A 50 -1.45 1.11 -21.23
C ALA A 50 -2.56 2.08 -21.65
N GLY A 51 -2.98 2.99 -20.76
CA GLY A 51 -3.98 4.01 -21.08
C GLY A 51 -3.57 4.91 -22.23
N TRP A 52 -2.28 5.29 -22.28
CA TRP A 52 -1.73 6.06 -23.39
C TRP A 52 -1.83 5.30 -24.72
N SER A 53 -1.47 4.02 -24.72
CA SER A 53 -1.47 3.15 -25.91
C SER A 53 -2.86 2.82 -26.45
N LEU A 54 -3.90 2.89 -25.61
CA LEU A 54 -5.28 2.60 -25.98
C LEU A 54 -5.99 3.79 -26.65
N GLY A 55 -5.48 5.01 -26.46
CA GLY A 55 -6.10 6.20 -27.04
C GLY A 55 -5.69 6.43 -28.50
N GLU A 56 -6.67 6.70 -29.36
CA GLU A 56 -6.43 7.05 -30.77
C GLU A 56 -6.05 8.53 -30.96
N THR A 57 -6.33 9.37 -29.94
CA THR A 57 -6.00 10.79 -29.92
C THR A 57 -5.28 11.14 -28.64
N VAL A 58 -4.45 12.19 -28.66
CA VAL A 58 -3.68 12.65 -27.48
C VAL A 58 -4.59 12.91 -26.28
N ALA A 59 -5.74 13.56 -26.50
CA ALA A 59 -6.69 13.86 -25.42
C ALA A 59 -7.28 12.58 -24.81
N LEU A 60 -7.68 11.61 -25.65
CA LEU A 60 -8.21 10.33 -25.19
C LEU A 60 -7.14 9.50 -24.49
N SER A 61 -5.91 9.45 -25.00
CA SER A 61 -4.75 8.78 -24.38
C SER A 61 -4.46 9.33 -22.98
N LEU A 62 -4.45 10.66 -22.84
CA LEU A 62 -4.27 11.30 -21.53
C LEU A 62 -5.42 10.96 -20.57
N LEU A 63 -6.66 11.06 -21.05
CA LEU A 63 -7.84 10.76 -20.24
C LEU A 63 -7.84 9.31 -19.76
N LEU A 64 -7.52 8.35 -20.63
CA LEU A 64 -7.43 6.93 -20.29
C LEU A 64 -6.27 6.64 -19.32
N ALA A 65 -5.10 7.24 -19.54
CA ALA A 65 -3.96 7.08 -18.64
C ALA A 65 -4.29 7.59 -17.23
N VAL A 66 -4.85 8.80 -17.12
CA VAL A 66 -5.26 9.38 -15.84
C VAL A 66 -6.40 8.58 -15.21
N ALA A 67 -7.39 8.15 -15.99
CA ALA A 67 -8.51 7.36 -15.50
C ALA A 67 -8.07 6.00 -14.93
N LEU A 68 -7.19 5.27 -15.63
CA LEU A 68 -6.68 3.98 -15.16
C LEU A 68 -5.88 4.12 -13.86
N VAL A 69 -4.96 5.09 -13.80
CA VAL A 69 -4.18 5.38 -12.59
C VAL A 69 -5.09 5.84 -11.45
N GLY A 70 -6.06 6.70 -11.76
CA GLY A 70 -7.04 7.22 -10.80
C GLY A 70 -7.93 6.13 -10.20
N VAL A 71 -8.45 5.23 -11.03
CA VAL A 71 -9.22 4.06 -10.59
C VAL A 71 -8.38 3.14 -9.70
N ALA A 72 -7.13 2.86 -10.11
CA ALA A 72 -6.21 2.08 -9.29
C ALA A 72 -5.99 2.73 -7.91
N GLY A 73 -5.69 4.03 -7.88
CA GLY A 73 -5.52 4.79 -6.64
C GLY A 73 -6.79 4.83 -5.78
N TRP A 74 -7.96 4.94 -6.40
CA TRP A 74 -9.25 4.94 -5.69
C TRP A 74 -9.57 3.57 -5.07
N VAL A 75 -9.40 2.48 -5.81
CA VAL A 75 -9.54 1.11 -5.28
C VAL A 75 -8.57 0.89 -4.13
N TRP A 76 -7.32 1.33 -4.28
CA TRP A 76 -6.33 1.25 -3.22
C TRP A 76 -6.73 2.06 -1.99
N GLY A 77 -7.14 3.32 -2.16
CA GLY A 77 -7.56 4.19 -1.07
C GLY A 77 -8.81 3.68 -0.34
N ARG A 78 -9.75 3.05 -1.06
CA ARG A 78 -10.98 2.52 -0.49
C ARG A 78 -10.75 1.24 0.33
N TRP A 79 -9.82 0.37 -0.09
CA TRP A 79 -9.63 -0.97 0.50
C TRP A 79 -8.36 -1.12 1.34
N MET A 80 -7.33 -0.29 1.11
CA MET A 80 -6.03 -0.37 1.80
C MET A 80 -5.70 0.81 2.72
N ALA A 81 -6.44 1.93 2.67
CA ALA A 81 -6.09 3.08 3.50
C ALA A 81 -6.28 2.80 5.01
N PRO A 82 -5.34 3.26 5.87
CA PRO A 82 -5.36 3.02 7.32
C PRO A 82 -6.55 3.67 8.05
N THR A 83 -7.24 4.60 7.39
CA THR A 83 -8.45 5.31 7.83
C THR A 83 -9.75 4.62 7.40
N SER A 84 -9.69 3.53 6.63
CA SER A 84 -10.89 2.75 6.28
C SER A 84 -11.44 2.03 7.51
N SER A 85 -12.74 2.22 7.76
CA SER A 85 -13.49 1.55 8.83
C SER A 85 -13.61 0.03 8.64
N HIS A 86 -13.19 -0.49 7.47
CA HIS A 86 -12.99 -1.92 7.21
C HIS A 86 -11.49 -2.21 7.07
N ARG A 87 -10.79 -2.37 8.19
CA ARG A 87 -9.42 -2.90 8.18
C ARG A 87 -9.47 -4.36 7.77
N LEU A 88 -9.03 -4.66 6.55
CA LEU A 88 -8.74 -6.02 6.16
C LEU A 88 -7.58 -6.54 7.01
N ALA A 89 -7.74 -7.74 7.55
CA ALA A 89 -6.68 -8.47 8.23
C ALA A 89 -5.45 -8.65 7.29
N PRO A 90 -4.27 -9.02 7.81
CA PRO A 90 -3.03 -9.12 7.02
C PRO A 90 -3.18 -9.96 5.75
N VAL A 91 -3.84 -11.12 5.86
CA VAL A 91 -4.06 -12.08 4.77
C VAL A 91 -4.86 -11.50 3.59
N PRO A 92 -6.08 -10.94 3.78
CA PRO A 92 -6.83 -10.36 2.66
C PRO A 92 -6.14 -9.14 2.00
N ARG A 93 -5.25 -8.44 2.72
CA ARG A 93 -4.43 -7.37 2.15
C ARG A 93 -3.43 -7.93 1.13
N THR A 94 -2.80 -9.07 1.40
CA THR A 94 -1.89 -9.74 0.46
C THR A 94 -2.64 -10.19 -0.81
N PHE A 95 -3.83 -10.78 -0.66
CA PHE A 95 -4.67 -11.16 -1.81
C PHE A 95 -5.05 -9.97 -2.69
N ALA A 96 -5.43 -8.83 -2.10
CA ALA A 96 -5.76 -7.63 -2.86
C ALA A 96 -4.56 -7.12 -3.69
N LYS A 97 -3.34 -7.17 -3.15
CA LYS A 97 -2.13 -6.81 -3.92
C LYS A 97 -1.87 -7.76 -5.07
N VAL A 98 -1.94 -9.07 -4.82
CA VAL A 98 -1.74 -10.08 -5.87
C VAL A 98 -2.77 -9.91 -6.98
N ALA A 99 -4.04 -9.75 -6.63
CA ALA A 99 -5.11 -9.50 -7.60
C ALA A 99 -4.88 -8.23 -8.42
N PHE A 100 -4.41 -7.15 -7.79
CA PHE A 100 -4.04 -5.93 -8.47
C PHE A 100 -2.92 -6.14 -9.49
N TYR A 101 -1.81 -6.79 -9.09
CA TYR A 101 -0.70 -7.05 -10.02
C TYR A 101 -1.10 -7.96 -11.17
N LEU A 102 -1.97 -8.95 -10.93
CA LEU A 102 -2.52 -9.79 -11.99
C LEU A 102 -3.37 -8.98 -12.98
N ALA A 103 -4.20 -8.06 -12.49
CA ALA A 103 -5.01 -7.19 -13.36
C ALA A 103 -4.12 -6.27 -14.22
N VAL A 104 -3.11 -5.63 -13.62
CA VAL A 104 -2.16 -4.78 -14.34
C VAL A 104 -1.38 -5.59 -15.38
N ALA A 105 -0.92 -6.78 -15.03
CA ALA A 105 -0.22 -7.65 -15.97
C ALA A 105 -1.11 -8.07 -17.14
N GLY A 106 -2.37 -8.44 -16.87
CA GLY A 106 -3.35 -8.77 -17.90
C GLY A 106 -3.59 -7.61 -18.87
N ILE A 107 -3.79 -6.40 -18.36
CA ILE A 107 -3.92 -5.18 -19.18
C ILE A 107 -2.64 -4.98 -20.02
N GLY A 108 -1.47 -5.08 -19.40
CA GLY A 108 -0.17 -4.94 -20.06
C GLY A 108 0.02 -5.93 -21.21
N VAL A 109 -0.40 -7.19 -21.06
CA VAL A 109 -0.37 -8.19 -22.13
C VAL A 109 -1.30 -7.80 -23.28
N VAL A 110 -2.53 -7.37 -22.99
CA VAL A 110 -3.52 -6.97 -24.01
C VAL A 110 -3.01 -5.82 -24.88
N VAL A 111 -2.30 -4.86 -24.29
CA VAL A 111 -1.75 -3.70 -25.01
C VAL A 111 -0.36 -3.94 -25.62
N GLY A 112 0.18 -5.17 -25.55
CA GLY A 112 1.46 -5.54 -26.14
C GLY A 112 2.70 -5.24 -25.27
N LEU A 113 2.52 -4.78 -24.04
CA LEU A 113 3.59 -4.55 -23.04
C LEU A 113 3.92 -5.80 -22.23
N TRP A 114 3.80 -6.99 -22.84
CA TRP A 114 3.84 -8.28 -22.14
C TRP A 114 5.15 -8.56 -21.41
N ILE A 115 6.31 -8.14 -21.95
CA ILE A 115 7.62 -8.32 -21.29
C ILE A 115 7.64 -7.60 -19.94
N TRP A 116 7.23 -6.32 -19.93
CA TRP A 116 7.17 -5.51 -18.72
C TRP A 116 6.12 -6.02 -17.75
N ALA A 117 4.96 -6.47 -18.25
CA ALA A 117 3.90 -7.07 -17.46
C ALA A 117 4.37 -8.34 -16.72
N VAL A 118 5.04 -9.25 -17.43
CA VAL A 118 5.57 -10.50 -16.86
C VAL A 118 6.68 -10.21 -15.86
N LEU A 119 7.61 -9.32 -16.21
CA LEU A 119 8.71 -8.94 -15.31
C LEU A 119 8.18 -8.34 -14.01
N LEU A 120 7.25 -7.39 -14.10
CA LEU A 120 6.62 -6.77 -12.94
C LEU A 120 5.93 -7.82 -12.06
N LEU A 121 5.11 -8.69 -12.67
CA LEU A 121 4.37 -9.72 -11.94
C LEU A 121 5.33 -10.69 -11.23
N ALA A 122 6.38 -11.13 -11.91
CA ALA A 122 7.37 -12.04 -11.34
C ALA A 122 8.07 -11.42 -10.11
N VAL A 123 8.56 -10.17 -10.23
CA VAL A 123 9.22 -9.48 -9.13
C VAL A 123 8.24 -9.22 -7.98
N ALA A 124 7.02 -8.77 -8.27
CA ALA A 124 6.01 -8.50 -7.25
C ALA A 124 5.64 -9.77 -6.47
N LEU A 125 5.46 -10.91 -7.15
CA LEU A 125 5.18 -12.18 -6.49
C LEU A 125 6.37 -12.65 -5.64
N LEU A 126 7.60 -12.54 -6.15
CA LEU A 126 8.80 -12.88 -5.40
C LEU A 126 8.91 -12.06 -4.11
N VAL A 127 8.66 -10.74 -4.19
CA VAL A 127 8.67 -9.84 -3.03
C VAL A 127 7.58 -10.23 -2.04
N GLN A 128 6.38 -10.54 -2.51
CA GLN A 128 5.27 -10.92 -1.62
C GLN A 128 5.50 -12.27 -0.93
N VAL A 129 6.07 -13.25 -1.62
CA VAL A 129 6.45 -14.55 -1.01
C VAL A 129 7.61 -14.39 -0.02
N SER A 130 8.51 -13.45 -0.27
CA SER A 130 9.70 -13.22 0.58
C SER A 130 9.41 -12.41 1.84
N ARG A 131 8.18 -11.90 2.00
CA ARG A 131 7.77 -11.16 3.19
C ARG A 131 7.25 -12.14 4.24
N PRO A 132 7.95 -12.33 5.37
CA PRO A 132 7.37 -13.07 6.48
C PRO A 132 6.13 -12.30 6.96
N GLU A 133 5.00 -13.00 7.08
CA GLU A 133 3.76 -12.45 7.65
C GLU A 133 4.05 -12.06 9.11
N GLU A 134 4.17 -10.76 9.39
CA GLU A 134 4.31 -10.21 10.75
C GLU A 134 2.96 -10.14 11.50
#